data_AF-A0A526PWX7-F1
#
_entry.id   AF-A0A526PWX7-F1
#
_cell.length_a   1.000
_cell.length_b   1.000
_cell.length_c   1.000
_cell.angle_alpha   90.00
_cell.angle_beta   90.00
_cell.angle_gamma   90.00
#
_symmetry.space_group_name_H-M   'P 1'
#
loop_
_entity.id
_entity.type
_entity.pdbx_description
1 polymer ?
#
loop_
_entity_poly.entity_id
_entity_poly.type
_entity_poly.pdbx_seq_one_letter_code
_entity_poly.pdbx_strand_id
1 'polypeptide(L)' 'QAMLAGGVEFREAPRFEAYGTVAVFADLYGNLWDLIEPKRRG' A
#
# COMPACT_ATOMS: atom_id res chain seq x y z
N GLN A 1 4.12 -9.60 -3.01
CA GLN A 1 3.53 -10.75 -3.73
C GLN A 1 2.49 -11.49 -2.88
N ALA A 2 2.69 -11.69 -1.57
CA ALA A 2 1.70 -12.38 -0.70
C ALA A 2 0.29 -11.75 -0.69
N MET A 3 0.20 -10.41 -0.61
CA MET A 3 -1.11 -9.72 -0.61
C MET A 3 -1.86 -9.88 -1.95
N LEU A 4 -1.16 -9.78 -3.07
CA LEU A 4 -1.74 -10.01 -4.39
C LEU A 4 -2.21 -11.46 -4.57
N ALA A 5 -1.40 -12.43 -4.13
CA ALA A 5 -1.79 -13.84 -4.12
C ALA A 5 -2.98 -14.12 -3.17
N GLY A 6 -3.13 -13.31 -2.12
CA GLY A 6 -4.28 -13.34 -1.22
C GLY A 6 -5.52 -12.60 -1.73
N GLY A 7 -5.51 -12.09 -2.97
CA GLY A 7 -6.66 -11.41 -3.59
C GLY A 7 -6.89 -9.98 -3.11
N VAL A 8 -5.90 -9.33 -2.47
CA VAL A 8 -6.01 -7.93 -2.07
C VAL A 8 -6.01 -7.04 -3.32
N GLU A 9 -7.03 -6.18 -3.43
CA GLU A 9 -7.14 -5.19 -4.50
C GLU A 9 -6.42 -3.89 -4.11
N PHE A 10 -5.35 -3.56 -4.84
CA PHE A 10 -4.71 -2.25 -4.75
C PHE A 10 -5.42 -1.26 -5.69
N ARG A 11 -5.75 -0.07 -5.18
CA ARG A 11 -6.51 0.96 -5.90
C ARG A 11 -5.65 1.80 -6.85
N GLU A 12 -4.35 1.89 -6.55
CA GLU A 12 -3.39 2.67 -7.32
C GLU A 12 -2.01 2.00 -7.33
N ALA A 13 -1.20 2.37 -8.32
CA ALA A 13 0.23 2.06 -8.28
C ALA A 13 0.87 2.79 -7.07
N PRO A 14 1.91 2.21 -6.44
CA PRO A 14 2.56 2.85 -5.31
C PRO A 14 3.04 4.27 -5.64
N ARG A 15 2.74 5.22 -4.74
CA ARG A 15 3.19 6.61 -4.81
C ARG A 15 4.48 6.80 -4.01
N PHE A 16 5.36 7.66 -4.50
CA PHE A 16 6.63 7.99 -3.84
C PHE A 16 6.50 9.32 -3.11
N GLU A 17 6.48 9.26 -1.78
CA GLU A 17 6.33 10.41 -0.90
C GLU A 17 7.64 10.73 -0.17
N ALA A 18 7.75 11.95 0.37
CA ALA A 18 8.93 12.38 1.09
C ALA A 18 9.29 11.46 2.29
N TYR A 19 8.27 10.83 2.88
CA TYR A 19 8.37 9.96 4.04
C TYR A 19 8.48 8.46 3.70
N GLY A 20 8.25 8.05 2.45
CA GLY A 20 8.26 6.63 2.07
C GLY A 20 7.47 6.34 0.81
N THR A 21 7.40 5.05 0.46
CA THR A 21 6.54 4.55 -0.62
C THR A 21 5.19 4.18 -0.02
N VAL A 22 4.09 4.62 -0.62
CA VAL A 22 2.74 4.35 -0.13
C VAL A 22 1.93 3.63 -1.19
N ALA A 23 1.16 2.61 -0.79
CA ALA A 23 0.19 1.94 -1.65
C ALA A 23 -1.18 1.89 -0.95
N VAL A 24 -2.26 2.12 -1.69
CA VAL A 24 -3.63 2.07 -1.16
C VAL A 24 -4.28 0.76 -1.54
N PHE A 25 -4.88 0.08 -0.58
CA PHE A 25 -5.70 -1.10 -0.82
C PHE A 25 -7.03 -1.02 -0.07
N ALA A 26 -8.01 -1.81 -0.51
CA ALA A 26 -9.29 -1.94 0.18
C ALA A 26 -9.35 -3.23 1.01
N ASP A 27 -9.94 -3.16 2.21
CA ASP A 27 -10.31 -4.36 2.98
C ASP A 27 -11.62 -4.98 2.47
N LEU A 28 -12.04 -6.09 3.10
CA LEU A 28 -13.26 -6.82 2.72
C LEU A 28 -14.56 -6.00 2.87
N TYR A 29 -14.52 -4.92 3.64
CA TYR A 29 -15.65 -4.02 3.85
C TYR A 29 -15.58 -2.77 2.96
N GLY A 30 -14.55 -2.67 2.11
CA GLY A 30 -14.32 -1.54 1.24
C GLY A 30 -13.60 -0.36 1.90
N ASN A 31 -13.14 -0.50 3.15
CA ASN A 31 -12.36 0.57 3.79
C ASN A 31 -10.99 0.67 3.13
N LEU A 32 -10.51 1.90 2.94
CA LEU A 32 -9.21 2.17 2.35
C LEU A 32 -8.12 2.29 3.40
N TRP A 33 -6.99 1.65 3.13
CA TRP A 33 -5.83 1.66 4.00
C TRP A 33 -4.56 2.01 3.23
N ASP A 34 -3.71 2.83 3.83
CA ASP A 34 -2.36 3.09 3.37
C ASP A 34 -1.41 2.00 3.91
N LEU A 35 -0.69 1.34 3.00
CA LEU A 35 0.50 0.55 3.32
C LEU A 35 1.73 1.41 3.04
N ILE A 36 2.52 1.68 4.08
CA ILE A 36 3.69 2.55 3.99
C ILE A 36 4.97 1.73 4.16
N GLU A 37 5.89 1.83 3.20
CA GLU A 37 7.29 1.49 3.37
C GLU A 37 8.08 2.76 3.71
N PRO A 38 8.52 2.94 4.98
CA PRO A 38 9.22 4.15 5.38
C PRO A 38 10.55 4.30 4.64
N LYS A 39 10.87 5.52 4.22
CA LYS A 39 12.19 5.83 3.68
C LYS A 39 13.24 5.57 4.76
N ARG A 40 14.23 4.72 4.48
CA ARG A 40 15.35 4.53 5.41
C ARG A 40 16.03 5.89 5.63
N ARG A 41 16.16 6.27 6.89
CA ARG A 41 17.07 7.34 7.27
C ARG A 41 18.49 6.79 7.15
N GLY A 42 19.32 7.49 6.37
CA GLY A 42 20.76 7.23 6.30
C GLY A 42 21.46 7.60 7.59
#